data_AF-A0A0T5P3L6-F1
#
_entry.id   AF-A0A0T5P3L6-F1
#
_cell.length_a   1.000
_cell.length_b   1.000
_cell.length_c   1.000
_cell.angle_alpha   90.00
_cell.angle_beta   90.00
_cell.angle_gamma   90.00
#
_symmetry.space_group_name_H-M   'P 1'
#
loop_
_entity.id
_entity.type
_entity.pdbx_description
1 polymer ?
#
loop_
_entity_poly.entity_id
_entity_poly.type
_entity_poly.pdbx_seq_one_letter_code
_entity_poly.pdbx_strand_id
1 'polypeptide(L)'
;MKVGFGTKEQRASLLVAGAEQVYAPDDLPFLVKYPGLAIRDGDTVIFAQPGLMKKSDMTSILSAAEGGGIAFQVIGHEPVICDSDAKLSEFRRQKPRTLDVPVVQTHGRPATIQYTDKQADAIIREWHAVPKRPPREVVKTAEGILGLETGTLKTSWVRDLVIKYVGTAQRAKPDHWAGISTEPH
;
A
#
# COMPACT_ATOMS: atom_id res chain seq x y z
N MET A 1 -6.20 -20.80 -19.15
CA MET A 1 -6.25 -19.36 -19.53
C MET A 1 -5.20 -18.60 -18.72
N LYS A 2 -4.71 -17.46 -19.24
CA LYS A 2 -3.78 -16.58 -18.51
C LYS A 2 -4.48 -15.31 -18.02
N VAL A 3 -4.51 -15.10 -16.72
CA VAL A 3 -5.16 -13.94 -16.08
C VAL A 3 -4.12 -13.03 -15.45
N GLY A 4 -4.07 -11.77 -15.82
CA GLY A 4 -3.17 -10.77 -15.25
C GLY A 4 -3.74 -10.14 -13.98
N PHE A 5 -2.91 -9.92 -12.97
CA PHE A 5 -3.23 -9.14 -11.78
C PHE A 5 -2.14 -8.08 -11.53
N GLY A 6 -2.56 -6.81 -11.49
CA GLY A 6 -1.65 -5.68 -11.29
C GLY A 6 -2.37 -4.33 -11.41
N THR A 7 -1.67 -3.23 -11.16
CA THR A 7 -2.28 -1.90 -11.23
C THR A 7 -2.62 -1.49 -12.66
N LYS A 8 -3.38 -0.39 -12.82
CA LYS A 8 -3.77 0.11 -14.15
C LYS A 8 -2.56 0.42 -15.03
N GLU A 9 -1.49 0.93 -14.42
CA GLU A 9 -0.21 1.24 -15.06
C GLU A 9 0.52 -0.03 -15.54
N GLN A 10 0.33 -1.16 -14.86
CA GLN A 10 0.96 -2.44 -15.18
C GLN A 10 0.18 -3.23 -16.25
N ARG A 11 -1.02 -2.77 -16.64
CA ARG A 11 -1.90 -3.50 -17.56
C ARG A 11 -1.25 -3.82 -18.89
N ALA A 12 -0.55 -2.86 -19.49
CA ALA A 12 0.13 -3.07 -20.77
C ALA A 12 1.18 -4.19 -20.69
N SER A 13 1.99 -4.19 -19.63
CA SER A 13 3.02 -5.21 -19.40
C SER A 13 2.42 -6.59 -19.18
N LEU A 14 1.29 -6.69 -18.47
CA LEU A 14 0.58 -7.96 -18.25
C LEU A 14 0.01 -8.54 -19.55
N LEU A 15 -0.56 -7.69 -20.41
CA LEU A 15 -1.04 -8.12 -21.73
C LEU A 15 0.11 -8.60 -22.62
N VAL A 16 1.23 -7.88 -22.63
CA VAL A 16 2.45 -8.30 -23.36
C VAL A 16 3.01 -9.62 -22.83
N ALA A 17 2.89 -9.88 -21.53
CA ALA A 17 3.27 -11.15 -20.91
C ALA A 17 2.29 -12.31 -21.22
N GLY A 18 1.24 -12.06 -22.01
CA GLY A 18 0.28 -13.05 -22.47
C GLY A 18 -0.94 -13.21 -21.58
N ALA A 19 -1.26 -12.23 -20.72
CA ALA A 19 -2.55 -12.21 -20.04
C ALA A 19 -3.68 -11.93 -21.04
N GLU A 20 -4.73 -12.75 -21.01
CA GLU A 20 -5.94 -12.58 -21.83
C GLU A 20 -6.89 -11.57 -21.20
N GLN A 21 -6.93 -11.53 -19.87
CA GLN A 21 -7.71 -10.59 -19.09
C GLN A 21 -6.86 -10.03 -17.95
N VAL A 22 -7.03 -8.75 -17.59
CA VAL A 22 -6.28 -8.10 -16.52
C VAL A 22 -7.22 -7.51 -15.48
N TYR A 23 -6.97 -7.83 -14.22
CA TYR A 23 -7.71 -7.35 -13.06
C TYR A 23 -6.84 -6.42 -12.21
N ALA A 24 -7.43 -5.35 -11.71
CA ALA A 24 -6.80 -4.40 -10.81
C ALA A 24 -6.97 -4.83 -9.34
N PRO A 25 -6.20 -4.24 -8.39
CA PRO A 25 -6.38 -4.51 -6.97
C PRO A 25 -7.81 -4.27 -6.46
N ASP A 26 -8.54 -3.32 -7.06
CA ASP A 26 -9.94 -3.03 -6.72
C ASP A 26 -10.89 -4.19 -7.10
N ASP A 27 -10.49 -5.04 -8.06
CA ASP A 27 -11.24 -6.21 -8.51
C ASP A 27 -10.92 -7.47 -7.67
N LEU A 28 -9.97 -7.37 -6.73
CA LEU A 28 -9.55 -8.50 -5.88
C LEU A 28 -10.72 -9.18 -5.14
N PRO A 29 -11.73 -8.46 -4.59
CA PRO A 29 -12.86 -9.12 -3.96
C PRO A 29 -13.63 -10.05 -4.90
N PHE A 30 -13.69 -9.74 -6.20
CA PHE A 30 -14.34 -10.58 -7.21
C PHE A 30 -13.53 -11.86 -7.44
N LEU A 31 -12.21 -11.75 -7.59
CA LEU A 31 -11.30 -12.88 -7.77
C LEU A 31 -11.34 -13.87 -6.60
N VAL A 32 -11.43 -13.35 -5.37
CA VAL A 32 -11.36 -14.15 -4.14
C VAL A 32 -12.72 -14.72 -3.74
N LYS A 33 -13.82 -13.97 -3.91
CA LYS A 33 -15.16 -14.42 -3.48
C LYS A 33 -15.84 -15.36 -4.48
N TYR A 34 -15.47 -15.28 -5.75
CA TYR A 34 -16.05 -16.11 -6.81
C TYR A 34 -14.98 -16.90 -7.57
N PRO A 35 -14.16 -17.70 -6.86
CA PRO A 35 -13.14 -18.49 -7.52
C PRO A 35 -13.83 -19.59 -8.37
N GLY A 36 -13.29 -19.88 -9.55
CA GLY A 36 -13.92 -20.72 -10.59
C GLY A 36 -14.67 -19.94 -11.67
N LEU A 37 -15.15 -18.72 -11.38
CA LEU A 37 -15.71 -17.84 -12.42
C LEU A 37 -14.62 -17.01 -13.09
N ALA A 38 -13.77 -16.38 -12.28
CA ALA A 38 -12.72 -15.47 -12.74
C ALA A 38 -11.36 -16.17 -12.97
N ILE A 39 -11.04 -17.17 -12.14
CA ILE A 39 -9.83 -17.99 -12.22
C ILE A 39 -10.28 -19.43 -12.02
N ARG A 40 -10.04 -20.28 -13.02
CA ARG A 40 -10.46 -21.69 -13.05
C ARG A 40 -9.28 -22.60 -12.77
N ASP A 41 -9.59 -23.86 -12.46
CA ASP A 41 -8.58 -24.89 -12.38
C ASP A 41 -7.80 -25.01 -13.70
N GLY A 42 -6.47 -25.16 -13.62
CA GLY A 42 -5.56 -25.11 -14.77
C GLY A 42 -5.24 -23.73 -15.32
N ASP A 43 -5.78 -22.64 -14.75
CA ASP A 43 -5.41 -21.28 -15.13
C ASP A 43 -4.06 -20.85 -14.53
N THR A 44 -3.44 -19.87 -15.18
CA THR A 44 -2.24 -19.20 -14.69
C THR A 44 -2.54 -17.74 -14.37
N VAL A 45 -2.26 -17.33 -13.13
CA VAL A 45 -2.34 -15.91 -12.74
C VAL A 45 -0.96 -15.26 -12.90
N ILE A 46 -0.86 -14.29 -13.80
CA ILE A 46 0.35 -13.53 -14.10
C ILE A 46 0.37 -12.26 -13.24
N PHE A 47 1.47 -12.04 -12.54
CA PHE A 47 1.70 -10.89 -11.70
C PHE A 47 2.83 -10.03 -12.24
N ALA A 48 2.59 -8.74 -12.30
CA ALA A 48 3.65 -7.73 -12.40
C ALA A 48 4.38 -7.60 -11.06
N GLN A 49 3.61 -7.61 -9.97
CA GLN A 49 4.11 -7.50 -8.61
C GLN A 49 3.27 -8.38 -7.66
N PRO A 50 3.72 -9.61 -7.39
CA PRO A 50 3.04 -10.55 -6.48
C PRO A 50 2.69 -9.97 -5.11
N GLY A 51 3.52 -9.07 -4.59
CA GLY A 51 3.33 -8.41 -3.30
C GLY A 51 2.08 -7.54 -3.19
N LEU A 52 1.42 -7.19 -4.31
CA LEU A 52 0.13 -6.47 -4.30
C LEU A 52 -1.00 -7.32 -3.70
N MET A 53 -0.93 -8.64 -3.84
CA MET A 53 -1.92 -9.56 -3.29
C MET A 53 -1.44 -10.09 -1.92
N LYS A 54 -2.36 -10.17 -0.95
CA LYS A 54 -2.03 -10.76 0.36
C LYS A 54 -1.88 -12.26 0.21
N LYS A 55 -1.05 -12.86 1.06
CA LYS A 55 -0.86 -14.31 1.10
C LYS A 55 -2.19 -15.05 1.30
N SER A 56 -3.05 -14.56 2.20
CA SER A 56 -4.38 -15.13 2.46
C SER A 56 -5.24 -15.22 1.20
N ASP A 57 -5.21 -14.17 0.38
CA ASP A 57 -6.03 -14.07 -0.82
C ASP A 57 -5.52 -15.02 -1.91
N MET A 58 -4.20 -15.14 -2.03
CA MET A 58 -3.57 -16.14 -2.90
C MET A 58 -3.92 -17.58 -2.48
N THR A 59 -3.92 -17.87 -1.17
CA THR A 59 -4.35 -19.17 -0.64
C THR A 59 -5.81 -19.45 -0.96
N SER A 60 -6.70 -18.46 -0.83
CA SER A 60 -8.11 -18.61 -1.21
C SER A 60 -8.29 -18.93 -2.69
N ILE A 61 -7.53 -18.28 -3.58
CA ILE A 61 -7.55 -18.58 -5.02
C ILE A 61 -7.12 -20.03 -5.27
N LEU A 62 -5.98 -20.46 -4.69
CA LEU A 62 -5.45 -21.81 -4.85
C LEU A 62 -6.40 -22.89 -4.33
N SER A 63 -7.19 -22.59 -3.28
CA SER A 63 -8.13 -23.55 -2.69
C SER A 63 -9.28 -23.95 -3.62
N ALA A 64 -9.47 -23.23 -4.73
CA ALA A 64 -10.50 -23.52 -5.72
C ALA A 64 -10.03 -24.44 -6.86
N ALA A 65 -8.77 -24.88 -6.85
CA ALA A 65 -8.26 -25.86 -7.80
C ALA A 65 -8.61 -27.28 -7.34
N GLU A 66 -9.35 -28.03 -8.16
CA GLU A 66 -9.85 -29.38 -7.81
C GLU A 66 -8.95 -30.53 -8.34
N GLY A 67 -8.01 -30.27 -9.27
CA GLY A 67 -7.05 -31.29 -9.69
C GLY A 67 -5.94 -30.88 -10.67
N GLY A 68 -6.11 -29.80 -11.43
CA GLY A 68 -5.12 -29.26 -12.38
C GLY A 68 -4.11 -28.29 -11.76
N GLY A 69 -4.47 -27.65 -10.65
CA GLY A 69 -3.67 -26.65 -9.96
C GLY A 69 -3.75 -25.29 -10.65
N ILE A 70 -3.97 -24.23 -9.86
CA ILE A 70 -3.80 -22.86 -10.34
C ILE A 70 -2.30 -22.52 -10.22
N ALA A 71 -1.69 -22.11 -11.33
CA ALA A 71 -0.29 -21.69 -11.36
C ALA A 71 -0.18 -20.18 -11.17
N PHE A 72 0.87 -19.72 -10.51
CA PHE A 72 1.21 -18.31 -10.42
C PHE A 72 2.49 -18.02 -11.19
N GLN A 73 2.51 -16.94 -11.94
CA GLN A 73 3.62 -16.54 -12.78
C GLN A 73 3.98 -15.08 -12.48
N VAL A 74 5.27 -14.77 -12.38
CA VAL A 74 5.75 -13.38 -12.45
C VAL A 74 6.18 -13.10 -13.88
N ILE A 75 5.94 -11.89 -14.38
CA ILE A 75 6.38 -11.47 -15.72
C ILE A 75 7.87 -11.82 -15.94
N GLY A 76 8.15 -12.61 -16.98
CA GLY A 76 9.50 -13.06 -17.34
C GLY A 76 10.02 -14.26 -16.52
N HIS A 77 9.18 -14.89 -15.71
CA HIS A 77 9.47 -16.16 -15.02
C HIS A 77 8.53 -17.27 -15.52
N GLU A 78 8.91 -18.52 -15.24
CA GLU A 78 8.05 -19.67 -15.47
C GLU A 78 6.90 -19.73 -14.46
N PRO A 79 5.72 -20.27 -14.84
CA PRO A 79 4.62 -20.52 -13.90
C PRO A 79 5.02 -21.52 -12.81
N VAL A 80 4.58 -21.27 -11.58
CA VAL A 80 4.86 -22.08 -10.39
C VAL A 80 3.57 -22.40 -9.65
N ILE A 81 3.38 -23.67 -9.30
CA ILE A 81 2.32 -24.08 -8.38
C ILE A 81 2.80 -23.86 -6.95
N CYS A 82 2.14 -22.96 -6.24
CA CYS A 82 2.49 -22.60 -4.86
C CYS A 82 1.71 -23.46 -3.87
N ASP A 83 2.12 -24.72 -3.70
CA ASP A 83 1.48 -25.72 -2.83
C ASP A 83 1.72 -25.53 -1.32
N SER A 84 2.48 -24.51 -0.92
CA SER A 84 2.88 -24.29 0.47
C SER A 84 3.07 -22.82 0.78
N ASP A 85 2.89 -22.48 2.06
CA ASP A 85 3.08 -21.14 2.60
C ASP A 85 4.50 -20.58 2.37
N ALA A 86 5.50 -21.45 2.38
CA ALA A 86 6.89 -21.10 2.11
C ALA A 86 7.06 -20.69 0.64
N LYS A 87 6.55 -21.49 -0.31
CA LYS A 87 6.59 -21.16 -1.74
C LYS A 87 5.80 -19.90 -2.06
N LEU A 88 4.63 -19.70 -1.43
CA LEU A 88 3.87 -18.44 -1.56
C LEU A 88 4.69 -17.24 -1.08
N SER A 89 5.39 -17.38 0.05
CA SER A 89 6.22 -16.30 0.60
C SER A 89 7.42 -15.97 -0.27
N GLU A 90 8.04 -16.99 -0.88
CA GLU A 90 9.14 -16.83 -1.83
C GLU A 90 8.65 -16.22 -3.15
N PHE A 91 7.55 -16.74 -3.72
CA PHE A 91 6.92 -16.21 -4.91
C PHE A 91 6.56 -14.73 -4.74
N ARG A 92 6.00 -14.34 -3.58
CA ARG A 92 5.64 -12.95 -3.29
C ARG A 92 6.82 -11.96 -3.30
N ARG A 93 8.06 -12.46 -3.20
CA ARG A 93 9.29 -11.66 -3.24
C ARG A 93 9.92 -11.57 -4.62
N GLN A 94 9.45 -12.36 -5.59
CA GLN A 94 9.97 -12.35 -6.94
C GLN A 94 9.69 -11.01 -7.63
N LYS A 95 10.64 -10.57 -8.45
CA LYS A 95 10.58 -9.34 -9.25
C LYS A 95 10.54 -9.70 -10.74
N PRO A 96 9.85 -8.93 -11.58
CA PRO A 96 9.81 -9.19 -13.02
C PRO A 96 11.21 -9.13 -13.65
N ARG A 97 11.48 -9.98 -14.66
CA ARG A 97 12.83 -10.14 -15.24
C ARG A 97 13.13 -9.23 -16.43
N THR A 98 12.14 -8.78 -17.20
CA THR A 98 12.41 -8.31 -18.58
C THR A 98 11.45 -7.27 -19.16
N LEU A 99 10.69 -6.55 -18.33
CA LEU A 99 9.89 -5.41 -18.80
C LEU A 99 10.16 -4.22 -17.88
N ASP A 100 10.16 -2.99 -18.42
CA ASP A 100 10.01 -1.75 -17.65
C ASP A 100 8.59 -1.72 -17.06
N VAL A 101 8.35 -2.63 -16.12
CA VAL A 101 7.08 -2.73 -15.41
C VAL A 101 7.07 -1.61 -14.38
N PRO A 102 6.09 -0.69 -14.41
CA PRO A 102 5.96 0.30 -13.36
C PRO A 102 5.71 -0.43 -12.04
N VAL A 103 6.69 -0.39 -11.12
CA VAL A 103 6.59 -1.04 -9.81
C VAL A 103 5.92 -0.08 -8.84
N VAL A 104 4.80 -0.50 -8.26
CA VAL A 104 4.13 0.28 -7.22
C VAL A 104 4.78 -0.05 -5.90
N GLN A 105 5.17 0.93 -5.10
CA GLN A 105 5.71 0.64 -3.76
C GLN A 105 4.60 0.08 -2.86
N THR A 106 4.56 -1.24 -2.67
CA THR A 106 3.58 -1.91 -1.78
C THR A 106 4.06 -2.06 -0.35
N HIS A 107 5.38 -2.01 -0.15
CA HIS A 107 6.01 -2.09 1.17
C HIS A 107 7.10 -1.03 1.29
N GLY A 108 6.88 -0.14 2.25
CA GLY A 108 7.72 0.99 2.61
C GLY A 108 6.95 1.82 3.63
N ARG A 109 7.67 2.49 4.55
CA ARG A 109 7.10 3.59 5.34
C ARG A 109 6.34 4.49 4.34
N PRO A 110 5.07 4.87 4.57
CA PRO A 110 4.38 5.80 3.67
C PRO A 110 5.35 6.92 3.34
N ALA A 111 5.44 7.28 2.05
CA ALA A 111 6.41 8.25 1.53
C ALA A 111 6.61 9.32 2.59
N THR A 112 7.85 9.45 3.11
CA THR A 112 8.13 10.36 4.23
C THR A 112 7.54 11.69 3.84
N ILE A 113 6.43 12.06 4.51
CA ILE A 113 5.73 13.29 4.22
C ILE A 113 6.75 14.39 4.49
N GLN A 114 7.17 15.05 3.42
CA GLN A 114 8.18 16.09 3.51
C GLN A 114 7.50 17.31 4.13
N TYR A 115 8.11 17.85 5.18
CA TYR A 115 7.64 19.04 5.84
C TYR A 115 8.82 19.84 6.36
N THR A 116 8.67 21.15 6.37
CA THR A 116 9.61 22.08 7.01
C THR A 116 9.33 22.18 8.50
N ASP A 117 10.31 22.62 9.29
CA ASP A 117 10.11 22.86 10.72
C ASP A 117 9.03 23.92 10.99
N LYS A 118 8.86 24.89 10.08
CA LYS A 118 7.76 25.87 10.14
C LYS A 118 6.38 25.21 9.98
N GLN A 119 6.27 24.27 9.04
CA GLN A 119 5.03 23.50 8.86
C GLN A 119 4.76 22.60 10.06
N ALA A 120 5.79 21.95 10.61
CA ALA A 120 5.65 21.15 11.83
C ALA A 120 5.19 21.99 13.02
N ASP A 121 5.79 23.17 13.24
CA ASP A 121 5.44 24.08 14.34
C ASP A 121 3.98 24.54 14.22
N ALA A 122 3.54 24.90 13.01
CA ALA A 122 2.14 25.26 12.75
C ALA A 122 1.16 24.11 13.07
N ILE A 123 1.47 22.89 12.65
CA ILE A 123 0.64 21.70 12.92
C ILE A 123 0.58 21.40 14.43
N ILE A 124 1.70 21.53 15.15
CA ILE A 124 1.75 21.28 16.59
C ILE A 124 1.00 22.36 17.36
N ARG A 125 1.08 23.64 16.94
CA ARG A 125 0.26 24.72 17.52
C ARG A 125 -1.23 24.45 17.35
N GLU A 126 -1.64 23.93 16.18
CA GLU A 126 -3.02 23.52 15.93
C GLU A 126 -3.47 22.36 16.82
N TRP A 127 -2.59 21.39 17.09
CA TRP A 127 -2.87 20.29 18.01
C TRP A 127 -3.16 20.78 19.44
N HIS A 128 -2.41 21.79 19.89
CA HIS A 128 -2.50 22.40 21.21
C HIS A 128 -3.42 23.63 21.28
N ALA A 129 -4.15 23.96 20.20
CA ALA A 129 -5.00 25.14 20.15
C ALA A 129 -6.09 25.13 21.24
N VAL A 130 -6.41 26.32 21.74
CA VAL A 130 -7.51 26.57 22.69
C VAL A 130 -8.46 27.59 22.05
N PRO A 131 -9.75 27.25 21.83
CA PRO A 131 -10.44 26.01 22.22
C PRO A 131 -9.94 24.76 21.46
N LYS A 132 -10.05 23.59 22.10
CA LYS A 132 -9.54 22.32 21.55
C LYS A 132 -10.35 21.91 20.30
N ARG A 133 -9.67 21.79 19.17
CA ARG A 133 -10.25 21.25 17.93
C ARG A 133 -10.30 19.72 17.92
N PRO A 134 -11.36 19.08 17.41
CA PRO A 134 -11.39 17.64 17.17
C PRO A 134 -10.16 17.17 16.36
N PRO A 135 -9.56 16.01 16.66
CA PRO A 135 -8.38 15.52 15.93
C PRO A 135 -8.56 15.45 14.41
N ARG A 136 -9.79 15.17 13.92
CA ARG A 136 -10.10 15.15 12.49
C ARG A 136 -9.95 16.53 11.83
N GLU A 137 -10.28 17.60 12.54
CA GLU A 137 -10.10 18.96 12.04
C GLU A 137 -8.62 19.36 12.02
N VAL A 138 -7.86 18.97 13.05
CA VAL A 138 -6.41 19.20 13.07
C VAL A 138 -5.72 18.48 11.90
N VAL A 139 -6.15 17.25 11.58
CA VAL A 139 -5.67 16.50 10.41
C VAL A 139 -5.97 17.26 9.11
N LYS A 140 -7.20 17.74 8.94
CA LYS A 140 -7.59 18.52 7.75
C LYS A 140 -6.76 19.80 7.60
N THR A 141 -6.50 20.50 8.71
CA THR A 141 -5.62 21.68 8.71
C THR A 141 -4.17 21.29 8.38
N ALA A 142 -3.68 20.18 8.91
CA ALA A 142 -2.34 19.67 8.61
C ALA A 142 -2.18 19.29 7.13
N GLU A 143 -3.18 18.67 6.51
CA GLU A 143 -3.22 18.42 5.07
C GLU A 143 -3.11 19.72 4.27
N GLY A 144 -3.85 20.76 4.68
CA GLY A 144 -3.77 22.08 4.07
C GLY A 144 -2.39 22.75 4.21
N ILE A 145 -1.77 22.67 5.40
CA ILE A 145 -0.42 23.20 5.65
C ILE A 145 0.65 22.50 4.80
N LEU A 146 0.45 21.22 4.53
CA LEU A 146 1.38 20.37 3.79
C LEU A 146 1.07 20.31 2.28
N GLY A 147 -0.01 20.95 1.82
CA GLY A 147 -0.42 20.90 0.42
C GLY A 147 -0.88 19.51 -0.03
N LEU A 148 -1.40 18.70 0.88
CA LEU A 148 -1.87 17.34 0.62
C LEU A 148 -3.38 17.31 0.32
N GLU A 149 -3.81 16.29 -0.43
CA GLU A 149 -5.23 16.04 -0.66
C GLU A 149 -5.94 15.63 0.65
N THR A 150 -7.22 16.00 0.78
CA THR A 150 -8.00 15.67 1.97
C THR A 150 -8.16 14.17 2.14
N GLY A 151 -7.82 13.63 3.32
CA GLY A 151 -7.86 12.20 3.62
C GLY A 151 -6.53 11.47 3.42
N THR A 152 -5.47 12.18 3.02
CA THR A 152 -4.11 11.64 2.90
C THR A 152 -3.51 11.29 4.28
N LEU A 153 -3.75 12.12 5.29
CA LEU A 153 -3.15 11.99 6.61
C LEU A 153 -4.04 11.21 7.58
N LYS A 154 -3.40 10.39 8.42
CA LYS A 154 -4.04 9.73 9.56
C LYS A 154 -3.79 10.54 10.83
N THR A 155 -4.73 10.50 11.77
CA THR A 155 -4.55 11.11 13.11
C THR A 155 -3.30 10.62 13.83
N SER A 156 -2.92 9.35 13.63
CA SER A 156 -1.68 8.79 14.21
C SER A 156 -0.44 9.53 13.73
N TRP A 157 -0.41 9.96 12.46
CA TRP A 157 0.73 10.68 11.91
C TRP A 157 0.93 12.03 12.61
N VAL A 158 -0.15 12.79 12.83
CA VAL A 158 -0.10 14.06 13.58
C VAL A 158 0.35 13.81 15.02
N ARG A 159 -0.13 12.74 15.68
CA ARG A 159 0.32 12.38 17.04
C ARG A 159 1.81 12.06 17.08
N ASP A 160 2.31 11.31 16.11
CA ASP A 160 3.72 10.95 16.01
C ASP A 160 4.60 12.18 15.77
N LEU A 161 4.12 13.14 14.95
CA LEU A 161 4.78 14.43 14.75
C LEU A 161 4.87 15.23 16.07
N VAL A 162 3.78 15.30 16.83
CA VAL A 162 3.76 16.00 18.12
C VAL A 162 4.70 15.29 19.10
N ILE A 163 4.68 13.96 19.20
CA ILE A 163 5.62 13.21 20.05
C ILE A 163 7.07 13.50 19.67
N LYS A 164 7.38 13.56 18.37
CA LYS A 164 8.74 13.81 17.86
C LYS A 164 9.33 15.12 18.39
N TYR A 165 8.54 16.20 18.45
CA TYR A 165 9.03 17.53 18.81
C TYR A 165 8.69 17.98 20.24
N VAL A 166 7.63 17.42 20.82
CA VAL A 166 7.11 17.82 22.15
C VAL A 166 7.42 16.77 23.21
N GLY A 167 7.69 15.52 22.81
CA GLY A 167 7.90 14.37 23.69
C GLY A 167 6.60 13.71 24.18
N THR A 168 5.43 14.26 23.86
CA THR A 168 4.13 13.72 24.28
C THR A 168 3.02 14.08 23.28
N ALA A 169 2.07 13.17 23.04
CA ALA A 169 0.87 13.45 22.24
C ALA A 169 -0.30 14.04 23.05
N GLN A 170 -0.07 14.44 24.31
CA GLN A 170 -1.12 15.07 25.11
C GLN A 170 -1.66 16.33 24.42
N ARG A 171 -2.97 16.60 24.59
CA ARG A 171 -3.60 17.78 23.98
C ARG A 171 -3.29 19.07 24.74
N ALA A 172 -2.99 18.98 26.03
CA ALA A 172 -2.50 20.11 26.80
C ALA A 172 -1.08 20.45 26.34
N LYS A 173 -0.81 21.74 26.10
CA LYS A 173 0.53 22.22 25.77
C LYS A 173 1.43 22.03 27.00
N PRO A 174 2.57 21.33 26.89
CA PRO A 174 3.52 21.25 28.00
C PRO A 174 4.27 22.56 28.20
N ASP A 175 4.60 22.89 29.44
CA ASP A 175 5.28 24.13 29.80
C ASP A 175 6.70 24.23 29.22
N HIS A 176 7.35 23.09 28.98
CA HIS A 176 8.69 23.01 28.41
C HIS A 176 8.74 23.21 26.89
N TRP A 177 7.59 23.25 26.19
CA TRP A 177 7.56 23.41 24.73
C TRP A 177 7.26 24.86 24.32
N ALA A 178 8.26 25.54 23.76
CA ALA A 178 8.16 26.93 23.29
C ALA A 178 7.94 27.07 21.77
N GLY A 179 7.96 25.96 21.03
CA GLY A 179 7.98 25.93 19.56
C GLY A 179 9.21 25.17 19.05
N ILE A 180 9.29 24.98 17.73
CA ILE A 180 10.48 24.41 17.09
C ILE A 180 11.48 25.53 16.78
N SER A 181 12.68 25.47 17.35
CA SER A 181 13.77 26.42 17.04
C SER A 181 14.17 26.27 15.58
N THR A 182 14.06 27.37 14.82
CA THR A 182 14.45 27.43 13.41
C THR A 182 15.94 27.76 13.29
N GLU A 183 16.81 26.87 13.79
CA GLU A 183 18.23 26.97 13.46
C GLU A 183 18.48 26.23 12.14
N PRO A 184 19.17 26.85 11.16
CA PRO A 184 19.46 26.20 9.90
C PRO A 184 20.53 25.13 10.12
N HIS A 185 20.17 23.87 9.87
CA HIS A 185 21.13 22.78 9.65
C HIS A 185 21.29 22.53 8.15
#